data_AF-A0A5J6MGI5-F1
#
_entry.id   AF-A0A5J6MGI5-F1
#
_cell.length_a   1.000
_cell.length_b   1.000
_cell.length_c   1.000
_cell.angle_alpha   90.00
_cell.angle_beta   90.00
_cell.angle_gamma   90.00
#
_symmetry.space_group_name_H-M   'P 1'
#
loop_
_entity.id
_entity.type
_entity.pdbx_description
1 polymer ?
#
loop_
_entity_poly.entity_id
_entity_poly.type
_entity_poly.pdbx_seq_one_letter_code
_entity_poly.pdbx_strand_id
1 'polypeptide(L)'
;MKPFSSLLPILFFAGMAILPLLAGDYYQGVGFQLLMWIALTQSWVLLSGFTGYISLGHAVFYGLGGYLTVLTWHIVPLPLAIPLSGLVAALFAGLIGYPVMRVRGPYFVILTFGLAELVKYIVINVEAALGKFGRLMMGAPGLSTLYWVMLALAVAATLLVVLVGRSRFGAGLRAIREDEPAAETVGVPTARYKLGAYALSAAIPGMVGGLAALRTSYFEPQQIFSPTISFTVVTMAMIGGSDRARGPLMGALFLVLLSELLWANLAELYMIILGLLLIGFVLFAPSGIDGLLRRRFGR
;
A
#
# COMPACT_ATOMS: atom_id res chain seq x y z
N MET A 1 -23.94 6.82 -14.10
CA MET A 1 -22.59 6.33 -13.70
C MET A 1 -21.76 6.23 -14.98
N LYS A 2 -20.78 7.12 -15.21
CA LYS A 2 -20.11 7.24 -16.53
C LYS A 2 -19.09 6.09 -16.75
N PRO A 3 -19.17 5.33 -17.85
CA PRO A 3 -18.28 4.20 -18.19
C PRO A 3 -16.82 4.61 -18.39
N PHE A 4 -16.56 5.90 -18.63
CA PHE A 4 -15.21 6.45 -18.83
C PHE A 4 -14.30 6.31 -17.59
N SER A 5 -14.86 6.31 -16.37
CA SER A 5 -14.03 6.18 -15.16
C SER A 5 -13.58 4.76 -14.85
N SER A 6 -14.20 3.74 -15.44
CA SER A 6 -13.84 2.33 -15.25
C SER A 6 -12.85 1.80 -16.29
N LEU A 7 -12.69 2.48 -17.44
CA LEU A 7 -11.79 2.05 -18.50
C LEU A 7 -10.32 2.38 -18.21
N LEU A 8 -10.05 3.46 -17.46
CA LEU A 8 -8.68 3.93 -17.21
C LEU A 8 -7.81 2.90 -16.45
N PRO A 9 -8.27 2.24 -15.36
CA PRO A 9 -7.48 1.19 -14.72
C PRO A 9 -7.23 -0.01 -15.65
N ILE A 10 -8.22 -0.37 -16.49
CA ILE A 10 -8.11 -1.50 -17.41
C ILE A 10 -7.04 -1.23 -18.47
N LEU A 11 -7.10 -0.06 -19.10
CA LEU A 11 -6.11 0.37 -20.09
C LEU A 11 -4.71 0.46 -19.47
N PHE A 12 -4.60 0.96 -18.24
CA PHE A 12 -3.33 1.04 -17.53
C PHE A 12 -2.72 -0.33 -17.30
N PHE A 13 -3.48 -1.29 -16.75
CA PHE A 13 -2.97 -2.63 -16.51
C PHE A 13 -2.69 -3.40 -17.79
N ALA A 14 -3.46 -3.17 -18.86
CA ALA A 14 -3.14 -3.71 -20.18
C ALA A 14 -1.79 -3.19 -20.69
N GLY A 15 -1.51 -1.90 -20.54
CA GLY A 15 -0.21 -1.31 -20.87
C GLY A 15 0.93 -1.91 -20.05
N MET A 16 0.73 -2.10 -18.74
CA MET A 16 1.73 -2.74 -17.87
C MET A 16 1.95 -4.22 -18.24
N ALA A 17 0.93 -4.95 -18.67
CA ALA A 17 1.10 -6.34 -19.13
C ALA A 17 1.93 -6.46 -20.42
N ILE A 18 1.90 -5.43 -21.27
CA ILE A 18 2.67 -5.40 -22.52
C ILE A 18 4.14 -5.01 -22.26
N LEU A 19 4.41 -4.27 -21.20
CA LEU A 19 5.73 -3.71 -20.89
C LEU A 19 6.85 -4.77 -20.87
N PRO A 20 6.73 -5.94 -20.20
CA PRO A 20 7.78 -6.95 -20.20
C PRO A 20 8.08 -7.57 -21.56
N LEU A 21 7.13 -7.51 -22.50
CA LEU A 21 7.28 -8.10 -23.83
C LEU A 21 8.07 -7.20 -24.78
N LEU A 22 8.10 -5.88 -24.51
CA LEU A 22 8.69 -4.87 -25.40
C LEU A 22 9.89 -4.15 -24.78
N ALA A 23 10.01 -4.13 -23.45
CA ALA A 23 10.97 -3.29 -22.75
C ALA A 23 12.04 -4.10 -21.98
N GLY A 24 13.26 -3.57 -21.92
CA GLY A 24 14.39 -4.19 -21.22
C GLY A 24 14.27 -4.19 -19.68
N ASP A 25 15.20 -4.88 -19.02
CA ASP A 25 15.19 -5.15 -17.57
C ASP A 25 15.03 -3.90 -16.70
N TYR A 26 15.60 -2.76 -17.12
CA TYR A 26 15.45 -1.49 -16.41
C TYR A 26 13.98 -1.05 -16.32
N TYR A 27 13.26 -1.04 -17.45
CA TYR A 27 11.84 -0.66 -17.47
C TYR A 27 10.96 -1.68 -16.74
N GLN A 28 11.31 -2.96 -16.78
CA GLN A 28 10.63 -3.97 -15.95
C GLN A 28 10.83 -3.70 -14.46
N GLY A 29 12.02 -3.25 -14.05
CA GLY A 29 12.32 -2.82 -12.69
C GLY A 29 11.48 -1.62 -12.25
N VAL A 30 11.42 -0.57 -13.08
CA VAL A 30 10.59 0.61 -12.83
C VAL A 30 9.10 0.23 -12.77
N GLY A 31 8.65 -0.62 -13.70
CA GLY A 31 7.27 -1.11 -13.72
C GLY A 31 6.93 -1.97 -12.49
N PHE A 32 7.84 -2.81 -12.01
CA PHE A 32 7.67 -3.57 -10.76
C PHE A 32 7.46 -2.62 -9.58
N GLN A 33 8.31 -1.59 -9.48
CA GLN A 33 8.22 -0.58 -8.42
C GLN A 33 6.90 0.18 -8.49
N LEU A 34 6.47 0.59 -9.68
CA LEU A 34 5.19 1.25 -9.91
C LEU A 34 4.00 0.37 -9.48
N LEU A 35 3.99 -0.91 -9.88
CA LEU A 35 2.94 -1.86 -9.50
C LEU A 35 2.91 -2.13 -8.00
N MET A 36 4.08 -2.22 -7.36
CA MET A 36 4.22 -2.35 -5.91
C MET A 36 3.54 -1.19 -5.18
N TRP A 37 3.87 0.04 -5.56
CA TRP A 37 3.27 1.23 -4.96
C TRP A 37 1.76 1.31 -5.21
N ILE A 38 1.29 0.98 -6.42
CA ILE A 38 -0.15 0.91 -6.71
C ILE A 38 -0.83 -0.10 -5.79
N ALA A 39 -0.28 -1.32 -5.64
CA ALA A 39 -0.86 -2.34 -4.76
C ALA A 39 -0.95 -1.86 -3.31
N LEU A 40 0.12 -1.24 -2.80
CA LEU A 40 0.16 -0.69 -1.44
C LEU A 40 -0.82 0.46 -1.25
N THR A 41 -0.84 1.44 -2.15
CA THR A 41 -1.75 2.59 -2.07
C THR A 41 -3.21 2.17 -2.21
N GLN A 42 -3.55 1.23 -3.10
CA GLN A 42 -4.91 0.67 -3.19
C GLN A 42 -5.31 -0.04 -1.91
N SER A 43 -4.42 -0.86 -1.35
CA SER A 43 -4.71 -1.54 -0.09
C SER A 43 -4.98 -0.55 1.05
N TRP A 44 -4.25 0.56 1.09
CA TRP A 44 -4.46 1.63 2.07
C TRP A 44 -5.80 2.32 1.92
N VAL A 45 -6.28 2.51 0.68
CA VAL A 45 -7.62 3.06 0.42
C VAL A 45 -8.73 2.19 1.02
N LEU A 46 -8.56 0.86 1.09
CA LEU A 46 -9.57 -0.06 1.65
C LEU A 46 -9.97 0.29 3.09
N LEU A 47 -9.01 0.74 3.90
CA LEU A 47 -9.28 1.29 5.22
C LEU A 47 -9.45 2.80 5.12
N SER A 48 -8.35 3.50 4.91
CA SER A 48 -8.24 4.93 5.17
C SER A 48 -9.06 5.77 4.20
N GLY A 49 -9.16 5.34 2.95
CA GLY A 49 -9.99 6.03 1.95
C GLY A 49 -11.49 5.88 2.22
N PHE A 50 -11.94 4.71 2.67
CA PHE A 50 -13.35 4.47 2.94
C PHE A 50 -13.81 4.95 4.31
N THR A 51 -12.98 4.86 5.37
CA THR A 51 -13.34 5.25 6.74
C THR A 51 -12.88 6.64 7.15
N GLY A 52 -11.98 7.27 6.40
CA GLY A 52 -11.38 8.56 6.77
C GLY A 52 -10.25 8.46 7.81
N TYR A 53 -9.98 7.27 8.34
CA TYR A 53 -8.90 7.06 9.30
C TYR A 53 -7.55 6.99 8.60
N ILE A 54 -6.62 7.90 8.89
CA ILE A 54 -5.28 7.84 8.30
C ILE A 54 -4.42 6.83 9.07
N SER A 55 -4.16 5.66 8.49
CA SER A 55 -3.24 4.67 9.10
C SER A 55 -1.81 4.83 8.59
N LEU A 56 -0.84 4.79 9.52
CA LEU A 56 0.58 4.67 9.23
C LEU A 56 1.14 3.26 9.50
N GLY A 57 0.26 2.27 9.64
CA GLY A 57 0.63 0.89 9.99
C GLY A 57 1.07 0.01 8.80
N HIS A 58 0.94 0.45 7.55
CA HIS A 58 1.22 -0.37 6.37
C HIS A 58 2.64 -0.95 6.31
N ALA A 59 3.63 -0.22 6.82
CA ALA A 59 5.01 -0.69 6.97
C ALA A 59 5.11 -1.97 7.83
N VAL A 60 4.26 -2.12 8.85
CA VAL A 60 4.20 -3.34 9.68
C VAL A 60 3.77 -4.52 8.84
N PHE A 61 2.69 -4.37 8.09
CA PHE A 61 2.12 -5.46 7.29
C PHE A 61 3.06 -5.87 6.16
N TYR A 62 3.65 -4.89 5.48
CA TYR A 62 4.69 -5.11 4.48
C TYR A 62 5.91 -5.83 5.08
N GLY A 63 6.44 -5.33 6.20
CA GLY A 63 7.58 -5.94 6.87
C GLY A 63 7.30 -7.36 7.38
N LEU A 64 6.14 -7.61 7.99
CA LEU A 64 5.74 -8.93 8.48
C LEU A 64 5.67 -9.95 7.34
N GLY A 65 5.11 -9.54 6.20
CA GLY A 65 5.04 -10.40 5.02
C GLY A 65 6.41 -10.71 4.42
N GLY A 66 7.29 -9.71 4.36
CA GLY A 66 8.70 -9.88 4.00
C GLY A 66 9.41 -10.84 4.95
N TYR A 67 9.29 -10.62 6.26
CA TYR A 67 9.93 -11.44 7.28
C TYR A 67 9.45 -12.90 7.22
N LEU A 68 8.16 -13.15 7.03
CA LEU A 68 7.63 -14.51 6.87
C LEU A 68 8.23 -15.20 5.64
N THR A 69 8.31 -14.51 4.50
CA THR A 69 8.91 -15.07 3.28
C THR A 69 10.38 -15.42 3.48
N VAL A 70 11.13 -14.62 4.24
CA VAL A 70 12.53 -14.90 4.58
C VAL A 70 12.65 -16.14 5.46
N LEU A 71 11.82 -16.24 6.50
CA LEU A 71 11.87 -17.36 7.44
C LEU A 71 11.45 -18.67 6.79
N THR A 72 10.56 -18.61 5.80
CA THR A 72 10.06 -19.77 5.07
C THR A 72 10.82 -20.03 3.76
N TRP A 73 11.88 -19.27 3.50
CA TRP A 73 12.72 -19.42 2.32
C TRP A 73 13.33 -20.84 2.27
N HIS A 74 13.22 -21.51 1.12
CA HIS A 74 13.55 -22.94 0.90
C HIS A 74 12.73 -23.98 1.70
N ILE A 75 11.77 -23.56 2.53
CA ILE A 75 10.89 -24.48 3.29
C ILE A 75 9.52 -24.57 2.61
N VAL A 76 8.96 -23.41 2.23
CA VAL A 76 7.64 -23.30 1.65
C VAL A 76 7.76 -22.89 0.18
N PRO A 77 7.04 -23.55 -0.75
CA PRO A 77 7.06 -23.13 -2.16
C PRO A 77 6.48 -21.73 -2.31
N LEU A 78 7.10 -20.92 -3.16
CA LEU A 78 6.78 -19.50 -3.32
C LEU A 78 5.29 -19.20 -3.58
N PRO A 79 4.55 -19.97 -4.41
CA PRO A 79 3.13 -19.76 -4.63
C PRO A 79 2.27 -19.86 -3.36
N LEU A 80 2.75 -20.58 -2.34
CA LEU A 80 2.08 -20.69 -1.04
C LEU A 80 2.63 -19.66 -0.03
N ALA A 81 3.93 -19.38 -0.07
CA ALA A 81 4.56 -18.42 0.83
C ALA A 81 3.95 -17.01 0.70
N ILE A 82 3.65 -16.56 -0.53
CA ILE A 82 3.09 -15.21 -0.76
C ILE A 82 1.69 -15.07 -0.13
N PRO A 83 0.68 -15.93 -0.44
CA PRO A 83 -0.62 -15.88 0.22
C PRO A 83 -0.54 -16.02 1.75
N LEU A 84 0.38 -16.86 2.26
CA LEU A 84 0.60 -16.99 3.70
C LEU A 84 1.12 -15.68 4.32
N SER A 85 2.00 -14.95 3.64
CA SER A 85 2.46 -13.62 4.08
C SER A 85 1.29 -12.64 4.21
N GLY A 86 0.36 -12.67 3.26
CA GLY A 86 -0.87 -11.87 3.34
C GLY A 86 -1.78 -12.31 4.48
N LEU A 87 -1.95 -13.62 4.68
CA LEU A 87 -2.76 -14.17 5.77
C LEU A 87 -2.22 -13.78 7.14
N VAL A 88 -0.90 -13.91 7.36
CA VAL A 88 -0.26 -13.54 8.62
C VAL A 88 -0.41 -12.04 8.89
N ALA A 89 -0.22 -11.19 7.87
CA ALA A 89 -0.45 -9.76 8.01
C ALA A 89 -1.92 -9.43 8.35
N ALA A 90 -2.89 -10.10 7.71
CA ALA A 90 -4.31 -9.92 8.00
C ALA A 90 -4.70 -10.41 9.40
N LEU A 91 -4.15 -11.53 9.86
CA LEU A 91 -4.36 -12.05 11.21
C LEU A 91 -3.77 -11.11 12.27
N PHE A 92 -2.55 -10.62 12.03
CA PHE A 92 -1.92 -9.62 12.89
C PHE A 92 -2.74 -8.34 12.96
N ALA A 93 -3.24 -7.86 11.82
CA ALA A 93 -4.17 -6.72 11.76
C ALA A 93 -5.48 -7.00 12.48
N GLY A 94 -6.04 -8.20 12.41
CA GLY A 94 -7.23 -8.58 13.17
C GLY A 94 -6.98 -8.58 14.68
N LEU A 95 -5.84 -9.11 15.11
CA LEU A 95 -5.47 -9.19 16.52
C LEU A 95 -5.21 -7.80 17.12
N ILE A 96 -4.35 -7.01 16.48
CA ILE A 96 -3.96 -5.68 16.97
C ILE A 96 -5.00 -4.61 16.60
N GLY A 97 -5.80 -4.85 15.56
CA GLY A 97 -6.86 -3.94 15.14
C GLY A 97 -7.94 -3.76 16.20
N TYR A 98 -8.26 -4.79 16.99
CA TYR A 98 -9.29 -4.67 18.02
C TYR A 98 -9.01 -3.55 19.05
N PRO A 99 -7.82 -3.47 19.69
CA PRO A 99 -7.49 -2.34 20.56
C PRO A 99 -7.25 -1.04 19.78
N VAL A 100 -6.62 -1.10 18.60
CA VAL A 100 -6.26 0.10 17.81
C VAL A 100 -7.50 0.86 17.31
N MET A 101 -8.58 0.14 16.95
CA MET A 101 -9.82 0.76 16.43
C MET A 101 -10.67 1.46 17.49
N ARG A 102 -10.28 1.41 18.77
CA ARG A 102 -10.91 2.17 19.86
C ARG A 102 -10.46 3.63 19.89
N VAL A 103 -9.36 3.96 19.23
CA VAL A 103 -8.81 5.32 19.17
C VAL A 103 -9.33 6.05 17.94
N ARG A 104 -9.72 7.31 18.08
CA ARG A 104 -10.33 8.13 17.02
C ARG A 104 -9.45 9.31 16.60
N GLY A 105 -9.66 9.80 15.39
CA GLY A 105 -9.06 11.04 14.89
C GLY A 105 -7.53 11.00 14.78
N PRO A 106 -6.83 12.12 15.02
CA PRO A 106 -5.38 12.21 14.86
C PRO A 106 -4.59 11.22 15.74
N TYR A 107 -5.15 10.83 16.89
CA TYR A 107 -4.52 9.86 17.79
C TYR A 107 -4.37 8.47 17.15
N PHE A 108 -5.23 8.10 16.20
CA PHE A 108 -5.09 6.85 15.45
C PHE A 108 -3.83 6.85 14.57
N VAL A 109 -3.49 8.01 13.99
CA VAL A 109 -2.26 8.19 13.20
C VAL A 109 -1.04 7.97 14.09
N ILE A 110 -1.02 8.61 15.27
CA ILE A 110 0.06 8.51 16.25
C ILE A 110 0.20 7.06 16.74
N LEU A 111 -0.91 6.41 17.08
CA LEU A 111 -0.92 5.03 17.56
C LEU A 111 -0.39 4.05 16.50
N THR A 112 -0.84 4.18 15.25
CA THR A 112 -0.40 3.29 14.17
C THR A 112 1.06 3.53 13.78
N PHE A 113 1.55 4.75 13.86
CA PHE A 113 2.98 5.05 13.72
C PHE A 113 3.81 4.47 14.86
N GLY A 114 3.37 4.64 16.11
CA GLY A 114 4.01 4.05 17.28
C GLY A 114 4.06 2.52 17.20
N LEU A 115 2.97 1.88 16.72
CA LEU A 115 2.95 0.44 16.45
C LEU A 115 3.97 0.05 15.37
N ALA A 116 4.13 0.87 14.32
CA ALA A 116 5.11 0.62 13.27
C ALA A 116 6.55 0.62 13.78
N GLU A 117 6.93 1.64 14.53
CA GLU A 117 8.26 1.70 15.16
C GLU A 117 8.44 0.61 16.22
N LEU A 118 7.42 0.30 17.04
CA LEU A 118 7.48 -0.78 18.02
C LEU A 118 7.78 -2.13 17.36
N VAL A 119 7.01 -2.51 16.33
CA VAL A 119 7.21 -3.80 15.65
C VAL A 119 8.57 -3.84 14.96
N LYS A 120 8.97 -2.75 14.30
CA LYS A 120 10.30 -2.61 13.68
C LYS A 120 11.41 -2.91 14.69
N TYR A 121 11.42 -2.24 15.85
CA TYR A 121 12.46 -2.45 16.85
C TYR A 121 12.37 -3.81 17.53
N ILE A 122 11.17 -4.39 17.70
CA ILE A 122 11.05 -5.78 18.17
C ILE A 122 11.78 -6.73 17.21
N VAL A 123 11.51 -6.63 15.90
CA VAL A 123 12.15 -7.51 14.91
C VAL A 123 13.66 -7.27 14.85
N ILE A 124 14.12 -6.02 14.89
CA ILE A 124 15.56 -5.69 14.94
C ILE A 124 16.23 -6.36 16.15
N ASN A 125 15.64 -6.24 17.34
CA ASN A 125 16.22 -6.82 18.55
C ASN A 125 16.19 -8.36 18.54
N VAL A 126 15.13 -8.96 18.02
CA VAL A 126 15.03 -10.43 17.87
C VAL A 126 16.10 -10.94 16.91
N GLU A 127 16.28 -10.31 15.75
CA GLU A 127 17.31 -10.69 14.78
C GLU A 127 18.73 -10.47 15.34
N ALA A 128 18.96 -9.36 16.04
CA ALA A 128 20.23 -9.08 16.72
C ALA A 128 20.55 -10.13 17.80
N ALA A 129 19.56 -10.56 18.59
CA ALA A 129 19.72 -11.63 19.59
C ALA A 129 20.05 -13.00 18.94
N LEU A 130 19.60 -13.21 17.70
CA LEU A 130 19.96 -14.38 16.89
C LEU A 130 21.32 -14.25 16.19
N GLY A 131 22.03 -13.11 16.37
CA GLY A 131 23.29 -12.82 15.69
C GLY A 131 23.12 -12.54 14.19
N LYS A 132 21.92 -12.19 13.72
CA LYS A 132 21.60 -11.95 12.32
C LYS A 132 21.27 -10.47 12.12
N PHE A 133 22.07 -9.77 11.31
CA PHE A 133 21.81 -8.36 10.96
C PHE A 133 21.14 -8.21 9.59
N GLY A 134 21.18 -9.27 8.78
CA GLY A 134 20.51 -9.37 7.50
C GLY A 134 20.53 -10.81 6.99
N ARG A 135 19.69 -11.11 6.00
CA ARG A 135 19.55 -12.45 5.43
C ARG A 135 19.59 -12.36 3.90
N LEU A 136 20.55 -13.05 3.29
CA LEU A 136 20.66 -13.21 1.85
C LEU A 136 19.72 -14.32 1.37
N MET A 137 19.03 -14.09 0.26
CA MET A 137 18.16 -15.07 -0.40
C MET A 137 18.74 -15.41 -1.76
N MET A 138 19.62 -16.40 -1.80
CA MET A 138 20.18 -16.88 -3.05
C MET A 138 19.13 -17.67 -3.85
N GLY A 139 19.14 -17.51 -5.18
CA GLY A 139 18.23 -18.24 -6.08
C GLY A 139 16.80 -17.68 -6.13
N ALA A 140 16.61 -16.39 -5.86
CA ALA A 140 15.32 -15.73 -6.06
C ALA A 140 14.88 -15.82 -7.54
N PRO A 141 13.57 -15.92 -7.82
CA PRO A 141 13.06 -15.94 -9.19
C PRO A 141 13.49 -14.69 -9.97
N GLY A 142 13.66 -14.84 -11.28
CA GLY A 142 14.00 -13.73 -12.15
C GLY A 142 12.95 -12.61 -12.12
N LEU A 143 13.40 -11.39 -12.42
CA LEU A 143 12.59 -10.16 -12.39
C LEU A 143 11.25 -10.31 -13.13
N SER A 144 11.25 -10.96 -14.29
CA SER A 144 10.03 -11.19 -15.08
C SER A 144 8.97 -11.96 -14.30
N THR A 145 9.35 -13.00 -13.55
CA THR A 145 8.38 -13.78 -12.74
C THR A 145 7.81 -12.92 -11.61
N LEU A 146 8.67 -12.19 -10.91
CA LEU A 146 8.25 -11.30 -9.83
C LEU A 146 7.35 -10.18 -10.34
N TYR A 147 7.61 -9.66 -11.55
CA TYR A 147 6.79 -8.66 -12.22
C TYR A 147 5.36 -9.13 -12.43
N TRP A 148 5.17 -10.32 -12.99
CA TRP A 148 3.83 -10.87 -13.24
C TRP A 148 3.04 -11.11 -11.95
N VAL A 149 3.70 -11.57 -10.89
CA VAL A 149 3.05 -11.74 -9.58
C VAL A 149 2.68 -10.38 -8.98
N MET A 150 3.55 -9.37 -9.08
CA MET A 150 3.25 -8.02 -8.59
C MET A 150 2.13 -7.36 -9.39
N LEU A 151 2.09 -7.57 -10.70
CA LEU A 151 0.98 -7.14 -11.57
C LEU A 151 -0.34 -7.75 -11.11
N ALA A 152 -0.36 -9.07 -10.87
CA ALA A 152 -1.54 -9.76 -10.36
C ALA A 152 -2.00 -9.20 -9.00
N LEU A 153 -1.07 -8.90 -8.08
CA LEU A 153 -1.38 -8.28 -6.78
C LEU A 153 -1.93 -6.85 -6.94
N ALA A 154 -1.37 -6.03 -7.83
CA ALA A 154 -1.85 -4.67 -8.09
C ALA A 154 -3.25 -4.66 -8.72
N VAL A 155 -3.52 -5.59 -9.65
CA VAL A 155 -4.86 -5.81 -10.22
C VAL A 155 -5.82 -6.28 -9.12
N ALA A 156 -5.43 -7.26 -8.30
CA ALA A 156 -6.26 -7.76 -7.21
C ALA A 156 -6.59 -6.66 -6.19
N ALA A 157 -5.61 -5.86 -5.79
CA ALA A 157 -5.81 -4.73 -4.88
C ALA A 157 -6.80 -3.69 -5.46
N THR A 158 -6.65 -3.37 -6.75
CA THR A 158 -7.56 -2.45 -7.44
C THR A 158 -8.97 -3.02 -7.53
N LEU A 159 -9.10 -4.31 -7.86
CA LEU A 159 -10.39 -5.00 -7.92
C LEU A 159 -11.07 -5.02 -6.56
N LEU A 160 -10.32 -5.30 -5.48
CA LEU A 160 -10.83 -5.27 -4.11
C LEU A 160 -11.41 -3.89 -3.76
N VAL A 161 -10.71 -2.80 -4.09
CA VAL A 161 -11.22 -1.44 -3.86
C VAL A 161 -12.53 -1.19 -4.62
N VAL A 162 -12.62 -1.65 -5.88
CA VAL A 162 -13.84 -1.51 -6.68
C VAL A 162 -15.00 -2.33 -6.11
N LEU A 163 -14.75 -3.58 -5.71
CA LEU A 163 -15.76 -4.47 -5.14
C LEU A 163 -16.25 -3.97 -3.78
N VAL A 164 -15.33 -3.58 -2.89
CA VAL A 164 -15.66 -3.00 -1.58
C VAL A 164 -16.46 -1.71 -1.78
N GLY A 165 -16.04 -0.84 -2.69
CA GLY A 165 -16.73 0.42 -2.99
C GLY A 165 -18.16 0.26 -3.56
N ARG A 166 -18.50 -0.91 -4.12
CA ARG A 166 -19.86 -1.23 -4.60
C ARG A 166 -20.69 -2.04 -3.59
N SER A 167 -20.06 -2.56 -2.55
CA SER A 167 -20.70 -3.42 -1.55
C SER A 167 -21.40 -2.63 -0.43
N ARG A 168 -22.30 -3.28 0.30
CA ARG A 168 -22.89 -2.75 1.56
C ARG A 168 -21.81 -2.49 2.62
N PHE A 169 -20.72 -3.26 2.60
CA PHE A 169 -19.58 -3.08 3.48
C PHE A 169 -18.93 -1.70 3.26
N GLY A 170 -18.58 -1.37 2.02
CA GLY A 170 -18.02 -0.04 1.68
C GLY A 170 -19.01 1.12 1.81
N ALA A 171 -20.32 0.87 1.72
CA ALA A 171 -21.32 1.88 2.06
C ALA A 171 -21.30 2.20 3.57
N GLY A 172 -21.23 1.18 4.44
CA GLY A 172 -21.11 1.38 5.87
C GLY A 172 -19.78 2.03 6.29
N LEU A 173 -18.66 1.70 5.63
CA LEU A 173 -17.39 2.39 5.88
C LEU A 173 -17.47 3.89 5.53
N ARG A 174 -18.14 4.24 4.43
CA ARG A 174 -18.36 5.66 4.08
C ARG A 174 -19.26 6.37 5.08
N ALA A 175 -20.29 5.70 5.61
CA ALA A 175 -21.09 6.27 6.69
C ALA A 175 -20.23 6.59 7.93
N ILE A 176 -19.30 5.70 8.29
CA ILE A 176 -18.32 5.92 9.37
C ILE A 176 -17.41 7.12 9.08
N ARG A 177 -17.01 7.33 7.82
CA ARG A 177 -16.17 8.46 7.40
C ARG A 177 -16.87 9.81 7.56
N GLU A 178 -18.17 9.87 7.32
CA GLU A 178 -18.97 11.10 7.47
C GLU A 178 -19.20 11.42 8.95
N ASP A 179 -19.78 10.48 9.70
CA ASP A 179 -20.04 10.63 11.14
C ASP A 179 -20.19 9.24 11.79
N GLU A 180 -19.19 8.84 12.56
CA GLU A 180 -19.16 7.53 13.22
C GLU A 180 -20.26 7.36 14.28
N PRO A 181 -20.47 8.29 15.23
CA PRO A 181 -21.64 8.25 16.13
C PRO A 181 -22.98 8.14 15.40
N ALA A 182 -23.20 8.91 14.32
CA ALA A 182 -24.44 8.85 13.57
C ALA A 182 -24.59 7.51 12.81
N ALA A 183 -23.51 6.93 12.29
CA ALA A 183 -23.55 5.61 11.68
C ALA A 183 -23.97 4.51 12.68
N GLU A 184 -23.54 4.63 13.95
CA GLU A 184 -23.91 3.70 15.02
C GLU A 184 -25.42 3.77 15.35
N THR A 185 -26.02 4.97 15.37
CA THR A 185 -27.46 5.11 15.68
C THR A 185 -28.37 4.50 14.61
N VAL A 186 -27.92 4.46 13.34
CA VAL A 186 -28.64 3.81 12.23
C VAL A 186 -28.28 2.32 12.11
N GLY A 187 -27.53 1.77 13.08
CA GLY A 187 -27.27 0.33 13.21
C GLY A 187 -26.08 -0.20 12.40
N VAL A 188 -25.16 0.66 11.93
CA VAL A 188 -23.91 0.21 11.30
C VAL A 188 -22.97 -0.35 12.39
N PRO A 189 -22.53 -1.62 12.31
CA PRO A 189 -21.63 -2.17 13.32
C PRO A 189 -20.18 -1.70 13.07
N THR A 190 -19.90 -0.45 13.49
CA THR A 190 -18.67 0.30 13.20
C THR A 190 -17.40 -0.46 13.56
N ALA A 191 -17.33 -1.06 14.75
CA ALA A 191 -16.16 -1.83 15.21
C ALA A 191 -15.84 -3.01 14.28
N ARG A 192 -16.85 -3.79 13.87
CA ARG A 192 -16.67 -4.93 12.96
C ARG A 192 -16.27 -4.47 11.56
N TYR A 193 -16.86 -3.37 11.10
CA TYR A 193 -16.56 -2.81 9.78
C TYR A 193 -15.12 -2.29 9.70
N LYS A 194 -14.70 -1.49 10.69
CA LYS A 194 -13.32 -0.99 10.79
C LYS A 194 -12.31 -2.14 10.89
N LEU A 195 -12.59 -3.15 11.71
CA LEU A 195 -11.70 -4.31 11.86
C LEU A 195 -11.56 -5.12 10.56
N GLY A 196 -12.67 -5.39 9.88
CA GLY A 196 -12.66 -6.07 8.59
C GLY A 196 -11.90 -5.28 7.52
N ALA A 197 -12.07 -3.95 7.48
CA ALA A 197 -11.38 -3.09 6.53
C ALA A 197 -9.87 -3.07 6.80
N TYR A 198 -9.47 -3.09 8.07
CA TYR A 198 -8.08 -3.14 8.48
C TYR A 198 -7.41 -4.46 8.10
N ALA A 199 -8.08 -5.60 8.34
CA ALA A 199 -7.58 -6.91 7.95
C ALA A 199 -7.43 -7.04 6.42
N LEU A 200 -8.43 -6.59 5.65
CA LEU A 200 -8.37 -6.55 4.18
C LEU A 200 -7.24 -5.63 3.68
N SER A 201 -7.08 -4.47 4.31
CA SER A 201 -6.02 -3.51 4.01
C SER A 201 -4.62 -4.04 4.33
N ALA A 202 -4.48 -5.00 5.25
CA ALA A 202 -3.20 -5.56 5.66
C ALA A 202 -2.75 -6.76 4.82
N ALA A 203 -3.70 -7.51 4.24
CA ALA A 203 -3.40 -8.70 3.45
C ALA A 203 -2.51 -8.41 2.23
N ILE A 204 -2.84 -7.37 1.46
CA ILE A 204 -2.09 -7.01 0.25
C ILE A 204 -0.66 -6.56 0.59
N PRO A 205 -0.41 -5.62 1.52
CA PRO A 205 0.94 -5.27 1.93
C PRO A 205 1.78 -6.47 2.37
N GLY A 206 1.21 -7.44 3.10
CA GLY A 206 1.91 -8.66 3.48
C GLY A 206 2.40 -9.45 2.26
N MET A 207 1.54 -9.67 1.26
CA MET A 207 1.94 -10.33 0.01
C MET A 207 3.01 -9.53 -0.75
N VAL A 208 2.82 -8.20 -0.82
CA VAL A 208 3.72 -7.29 -1.53
C VAL A 208 5.11 -7.25 -0.88
N GLY A 209 5.19 -7.20 0.45
CA GLY A 209 6.46 -7.20 1.18
C GLY A 209 7.22 -8.51 1.07
N GLY A 210 6.51 -9.64 1.04
CA GLY A 210 7.11 -10.94 0.72
C GLY A 210 7.77 -10.95 -0.66
N LEU A 211 7.06 -10.44 -1.66
CA LEU A 211 7.56 -10.39 -3.04
C LEU A 211 8.71 -9.38 -3.21
N ALA A 212 8.66 -8.25 -2.52
CA ALA A 212 9.69 -7.23 -2.57
C ALA A 212 11.00 -7.68 -1.90
N ALA A 213 10.93 -8.47 -0.82
CA ALA A 213 12.12 -9.06 -0.20
C ALA A 213 12.90 -9.95 -1.20
N LEU A 214 12.19 -10.68 -2.07
CA LEU A 214 12.79 -11.50 -3.11
C LEU A 214 13.43 -10.67 -4.21
N ARG A 215 12.81 -9.54 -4.58
CA ARG A 215 13.32 -8.62 -5.60
C ARG A 215 14.69 -8.05 -5.23
N THR A 216 14.91 -7.74 -3.96
CA THR A 216 16.21 -7.24 -3.45
C THR A 216 17.15 -8.40 -3.14
N SER A 217 16.64 -9.63 -2.97
CA SER A 217 17.39 -10.83 -2.57
C SER A 217 18.19 -10.67 -1.27
N TYR A 218 17.86 -9.64 -0.49
CA TYR A 218 18.47 -9.28 0.76
C TYR A 218 17.41 -8.70 1.67
N PHE A 219 17.35 -9.23 2.89
CA PHE A 219 16.45 -8.77 3.92
C PHE A 219 17.23 -8.10 5.03
N GLU A 220 16.86 -6.86 5.31
CA GLU A 220 17.35 -6.07 6.42
C GLU A 220 16.16 -5.52 7.21
N PRO A 221 16.01 -5.86 8.51
CA PRO A 221 14.88 -5.43 9.32
C PRO A 221 14.64 -3.92 9.30
N GLN A 222 15.72 -3.13 9.34
CA GLN A 222 15.63 -1.67 9.39
C GLN A 222 15.03 -1.07 8.11
N GLN A 223 15.34 -1.66 6.95
CA GLN A 223 14.84 -1.18 5.66
C GLN A 223 13.39 -1.63 5.42
N ILE A 224 13.10 -2.92 5.67
CA ILE A 224 11.81 -3.51 5.28
C ILE A 224 10.65 -3.09 6.20
N PHE A 225 10.91 -2.79 7.47
CA PHE A 225 9.93 -2.25 8.41
C PHE A 225 9.95 -0.71 8.47
N SER A 226 10.59 -0.04 7.51
CA SER A 226 10.70 1.43 7.53
C SER A 226 9.32 2.11 7.44
N PRO A 227 8.96 3.01 8.37
CA PRO A 227 7.71 3.77 8.28
C PRO A 227 7.65 4.70 7.07
N THR A 228 8.80 4.98 6.42
CA THR A 228 8.84 5.71 5.16
C THR A 228 7.91 5.08 4.12
N ILE A 229 7.76 3.76 4.10
CA ILE A 229 6.81 3.06 3.23
C ILE A 229 5.38 3.55 3.48
N SER A 230 4.95 3.60 4.74
CA SER A 230 3.63 4.11 5.11
C SER A 230 3.45 5.59 4.72
N PHE A 231 4.46 6.42 4.96
CA PHE A 231 4.41 7.83 4.58
C PHE A 231 4.26 7.99 3.07
N THR A 232 5.07 7.30 2.27
CA THR A 232 4.99 7.33 0.81
C THR A 232 3.62 6.84 0.31
N VAL A 233 3.08 5.77 0.90
CA VAL A 233 1.73 5.27 0.58
C VAL A 233 0.65 6.32 0.83
N VAL A 234 0.67 6.97 2.01
CA VAL A 234 -0.26 8.05 2.36
C VAL A 234 -0.11 9.20 1.38
N THR A 235 1.12 9.61 1.08
CA THR A 235 1.38 10.69 0.12
C THR A 235 0.83 10.37 -1.26
N MET A 236 1.08 9.18 -1.79
CA MET A 236 0.54 8.76 -3.09
C MET A 236 -0.99 8.76 -3.09
N ALA A 237 -1.62 8.31 -2.00
CA ALA A 237 -3.08 8.35 -1.86
C ALA A 237 -3.61 9.79 -1.80
N MET A 238 -2.94 10.70 -1.09
CA MET A 238 -3.34 12.10 -0.97
C MET A 238 -3.16 12.87 -2.28
N ILE A 239 -2.02 12.69 -2.95
CA ILE A 239 -1.74 13.30 -4.26
C ILE A 239 -2.73 12.79 -5.30
N GLY A 240 -2.99 11.49 -5.34
CA GLY A 240 -3.93 10.91 -6.31
C GLY A 240 -5.41 11.20 -6.01
N GLY A 241 -5.76 11.31 -4.73
CA GLY A 241 -7.12 11.31 -4.21
C GLY A 241 -7.56 9.91 -3.78
N SER A 242 -8.32 9.80 -2.68
CA SER A 242 -8.69 8.52 -2.05
C SER A 242 -10.13 8.07 -2.34
N ASP A 243 -10.95 8.87 -3.00
CA ASP A 243 -12.39 8.61 -3.15
C ASP A 243 -12.74 7.53 -4.19
N ARG A 244 -11.81 7.19 -5.10
CA ARG A 244 -11.99 6.16 -6.13
C ARG A 244 -10.68 5.45 -6.42
N ALA A 245 -10.80 4.20 -6.88
CA ALA A 245 -9.67 3.39 -7.32
C ALA A 245 -8.73 4.07 -8.33
N ARG A 246 -9.21 5.01 -9.16
CA ARG A 246 -8.38 5.72 -10.13
C ARG A 246 -7.38 6.72 -9.50
N GLY A 247 -7.71 7.28 -8.33
CA GLY A 247 -6.87 8.27 -7.66
C GLY A 247 -5.51 7.66 -7.25
N PRO A 248 -5.48 6.53 -6.52
CA PRO A 248 -4.25 5.83 -6.17
C PRO A 248 -3.36 5.48 -7.37
N LEU A 249 -3.94 5.09 -8.52
CA LEU A 249 -3.16 4.84 -9.74
C LEU A 249 -2.44 6.11 -10.20
N MET A 250 -3.16 7.23 -10.28
CA MET A 250 -2.58 8.50 -10.73
C MET A 250 -1.54 9.03 -9.76
N GLY A 251 -1.78 8.90 -8.44
CA GLY A 251 -0.84 9.34 -7.41
C GLY A 251 0.46 8.53 -7.41
N ALA A 252 0.36 7.21 -7.49
CA ALA A 252 1.53 6.34 -7.61
C ALA A 252 2.27 6.57 -8.93
N LEU A 253 1.56 6.68 -10.06
CA LEU A 253 2.17 6.96 -11.36
C LEU A 253 2.92 8.30 -11.35
N PHE A 254 2.30 9.35 -10.82
CA PHE A 254 2.91 10.67 -10.74
C PHE A 254 4.16 10.64 -9.87
N LEU A 255 4.07 10.12 -8.64
CA LEU A 255 5.21 10.12 -7.74
C LEU A 255 6.34 9.23 -8.21
N VAL A 256 6.06 8.01 -8.70
CA VAL A 256 7.13 7.10 -9.16
C VAL A 256 7.86 7.68 -10.37
N LEU A 257 7.13 8.18 -11.38
CA LEU A 257 7.77 8.79 -12.54
C LEU A 257 8.53 10.05 -12.17
N LEU A 258 7.95 10.91 -11.33
CA LEU A 258 8.65 12.10 -10.85
C LEU A 258 9.92 11.73 -10.08
N SER A 259 9.86 10.75 -9.18
CA SER A 259 11.03 10.26 -8.45
C SER A 259 12.10 9.71 -9.41
N GLU A 260 11.71 8.96 -10.43
CA GLU A 260 12.64 8.42 -11.43
C GLU A 260 13.32 9.53 -12.24
N LEU A 261 12.54 10.52 -12.72
CA LEU A 261 13.08 11.66 -13.46
C LEU A 261 14.01 12.52 -12.60
N LEU A 262 13.63 12.79 -11.35
CA LEU A 262 14.44 13.58 -10.42
C LEU A 262 15.72 12.84 -10.04
N TRP A 263 15.65 11.53 -9.83
CA TRP A 263 16.82 10.73 -9.50
C TRP A 263 17.79 10.67 -10.68
N ALA A 264 17.29 10.51 -11.91
CA ALA A 264 18.11 10.46 -13.13
C ALA A 264 18.82 11.79 -13.47
N ASN A 265 18.23 12.94 -13.12
CA ASN A 265 18.76 14.25 -13.52
C ASN A 265 19.34 15.09 -12.36
N LEU A 266 18.84 14.89 -11.13
CA LEU A 266 19.09 15.74 -9.96
C LEU A 266 19.22 14.92 -8.67
N ALA A 267 20.03 13.85 -8.70
CA ALA A 267 20.15 12.88 -7.60
C ALA A 267 20.43 13.51 -6.22
N GLU A 268 21.24 14.57 -6.15
CA GLU A 268 21.59 15.25 -4.88
C GLU A 268 20.44 16.09 -4.30
N LEU A 269 19.57 16.64 -5.15
CA LEU A 269 18.46 17.52 -4.76
C LEU A 269 17.12 16.78 -4.70
N TYR A 270 17.07 15.52 -5.14
CA TYR A 270 15.84 14.74 -5.32
C TYR A 270 14.96 14.72 -4.06
N MET A 271 15.52 14.46 -2.87
CA MET A 271 14.73 14.39 -1.62
C MET A 271 14.16 15.74 -1.21
N ILE A 272 14.90 16.83 -1.44
CA ILE A 272 14.47 18.20 -1.13
C ILE A 272 13.31 18.60 -2.05
N ILE A 273 13.48 18.37 -3.35
CA ILE A 273 12.45 18.70 -4.36
C ILE A 273 11.18 17.89 -4.11
N LEU A 274 11.31 16.61 -3.80
CA LEU A 274 10.17 15.74 -3.52
C LEU A 274 9.42 16.19 -2.25
N GLY A 275 10.13 16.59 -1.19
CA GLY A 275 9.52 17.15 0.01
C GLY A 275 8.78 18.47 -0.22
N LEU A 276 9.39 19.39 -0.97
CA LEU A 276 8.74 20.67 -1.34
C LEU A 276 7.50 20.47 -2.21
N LEU A 277 7.57 19.58 -3.21
CA LEU A 277 6.42 19.26 -4.06
C LEU A 277 5.28 18.63 -3.26
N LEU A 278 5.60 17.78 -2.29
CA LEU A 278 4.62 17.18 -1.40
C LEU A 278 3.91 18.24 -0.56
N ILE A 279 4.66 19.16 0.07
CA ILE A 279 4.09 20.28 0.83
C ILE A 279 3.20 21.13 -0.09
N GLY A 280 3.66 21.44 -1.30
CA GLY A 280 2.87 22.16 -2.30
C GLY A 280 1.56 21.45 -2.64
N PHE A 281 1.59 20.14 -2.89
CA PHE A 281 0.39 19.36 -3.20
C PHE A 281 -0.63 19.36 -2.06
N VAL A 282 -0.16 19.20 -0.83
CA VAL A 282 -1.05 19.20 0.35
C VAL A 282 -1.68 20.58 0.56
N LEU A 283 -0.93 21.67 0.34
CA LEU A 283 -1.43 23.03 0.51
C LEU A 283 -2.37 23.48 -0.62
N PHE A 284 -2.03 23.19 -1.87
CA PHE A 284 -2.73 23.74 -3.04
C PHE A 284 -3.73 22.78 -3.69
N ALA A 285 -3.62 21.47 -3.44
CA ALA A 285 -4.46 20.43 -4.04
C ALA A 285 -4.99 19.41 -3.02
N PRO A 286 -5.72 19.83 -1.96
CA PRO A 286 -6.15 18.94 -0.87
C PRO A 286 -7.14 17.84 -1.29
N SER A 287 -7.74 17.94 -2.49
CA SER A 287 -8.61 16.91 -3.07
C SER A 287 -7.89 15.98 -4.07
N GLY A 288 -6.56 16.12 -4.19
CA GLY A 288 -5.73 15.36 -5.11
C GLY A 288 -5.96 15.68 -6.59
N ILE A 289 -5.18 15.01 -7.44
CA ILE A 289 -5.24 15.13 -8.90
C ILE A 289 -6.63 14.72 -9.42
N ASP A 290 -7.25 13.66 -8.87
CA ASP A 290 -8.60 13.26 -9.27
C ASP A 290 -9.66 14.32 -8.93
N GLY A 291 -9.49 15.04 -7.80
CA GLY A 291 -10.38 16.13 -7.39
C GLY A 291 -10.28 17.34 -8.31
N LEU A 292 -9.07 17.72 -8.69
CA LEU A 292 -8.81 18.83 -9.62
C LEU A 292 -9.34 18.54 -11.04
N LEU A 293 -9.14 17.33 -11.56
CA LEU A 293 -9.68 16.95 -12.87
C LEU A 293 -11.20 17.00 -12.90
N ARG A 294 -11.88 16.68 -11.78
CA ARG A 294 -13.34 16.82 -11.70
C ARG A 294 -13.80 18.26 -11.69
N ARG A 295 -13.14 19.15 -10.95
CA ARG A 295 -13.52 20.58 -10.96
C ARG A 295 -13.35 21.22 -12.34
N ARG A 296 -12.39 20.72 -13.14
CA ARG A 296 -12.10 21.23 -14.48
C ARG A 296 -12.91 20.57 -15.61
N PHE A 297 -13.24 19.28 -15.50
CA PHE A 297 -13.96 18.50 -16.52
C PHE A 297 -15.36 18.02 -16.10
N GLY A 298 -15.79 18.30 -14.87
CA GLY A 298 -17.08 17.95 -14.31
C GLY A 298 -17.84 19.20 -13.88
N ARG A 299 -18.91 19.50 -14.63
CA ARG A 299 -20.17 19.90 -14.00
C ARG A 299 -20.66 18.75 -13.11
#